data_AF-A0A962H4Q3-F1
#
_entry.id   AF-A0A962H4Q3-F1
#
_cell.length_a   1.000
_cell.length_b   1.000
_cell.length_c   1.000
_cell.angle_alpha   90.00
_cell.angle_beta   90.00
_cell.angle_gamma   90.00
#
_symmetry.space_group_name_H-M   'P 1'
#
loop_
_entity.id
_entity.type
_entity.pdbx_description
1 polymer ?
#
loop_
_entity_poly.entity_id
_entity_poly.type
_entity_poly.pdbx_seq_one_letter_code
_entity_poly.pdbx_strand_id
1 'polypeptide(L)'
;DIYNLVKYTRSNQNTCINQRIIVNQGDEIAVGDILADGPSTDLGELALGQNIRIAFMPWNGYNFEDSILLSEKVVKEDRFTTIHIQELTCVARDTKLGTEEITADIPNVGEAALSSLDEAGIVYIGAEVDAGDILVGKVTPKGETQLTPEEKLLRAIFGEKAADVKDTSLRVPTSSKGTVIDVQVFTRDGVEKDARAKAIEKSQLDSYRKDLKE
;
A
#
# COMPACT_ATOMS: atom_id res chain seq x y z
N ASP A 1 33.38 -3.91 -8.05
CA ASP A 1 32.02 -4.46 -8.18
C ASP A 1 31.02 -3.50 -7.55
N ILE A 2 29.82 -3.43 -8.10
CA ILE A 2 28.71 -2.62 -7.59
C ILE A 2 27.58 -3.59 -7.24
N TYR A 3 27.10 -3.52 -6.00
CA TYR A 3 26.02 -4.37 -5.50
C TYR A 3 24.81 -3.51 -5.14
N ASN A 4 23.72 -3.66 -5.89
CA ASN A 4 22.46 -2.99 -5.61
C ASN A 4 21.66 -3.79 -4.59
N LEU A 5 21.17 -3.13 -3.55
CA LEU A 5 20.43 -3.76 -2.46
C LEU A 5 18.93 -3.66 -2.69
N VAL A 6 18.23 -4.72 -2.29
CA VAL A 6 16.78 -4.77 -2.28
C VAL A 6 16.25 -4.07 -1.03
N LYS A 7 15.41 -3.05 -1.21
CA LYS A 7 14.83 -2.27 -0.10
C LYS A 7 13.31 -2.41 -0.11
N TYR A 8 12.75 -2.66 1.06
CA TYR A 8 11.30 -2.65 1.34
C TYR A 8 10.43 -3.26 0.23
N THR A 9 10.80 -4.45 -0.22
CA THR A 9 10.10 -5.15 -1.30
C THR A 9 9.13 -6.18 -0.73
N ARG A 10 7.97 -6.35 -1.36
CA ARG A 10 6.96 -7.32 -0.94
C ARG A 10 7.43 -8.76 -1.19
N SER A 11 7.21 -9.65 -0.22
CA SER A 11 7.29 -11.09 -0.43
C SER A 11 5.97 -11.68 -0.95
N ASN A 12 5.96 -12.97 -1.29
CA ASN A 12 4.73 -13.67 -1.69
C ASN A 12 3.72 -13.80 -0.54
N GLN A 13 4.18 -13.77 0.71
CA GLN A 13 3.34 -13.86 1.92
C GLN A 13 3.04 -12.48 2.52
N ASN A 14 3.18 -11.39 1.75
CA ASN A 14 2.98 -10.01 2.21
C ASN A 14 3.90 -9.59 3.36
N THR A 15 5.05 -10.24 3.52
CA THR A 15 6.11 -9.81 4.44
C THR A 15 7.08 -8.87 3.74
N CYS A 16 7.92 -8.19 4.53
CA CYS A 16 8.94 -7.27 4.01
C CYS A 16 10.27 -8.00 3.73
N ILE A 17 10.78 -7.85 2.51
CA ILE A 17 12.14 -8.19 2.12
C ILE A 17 12.94 -6.88 2.12
N ASN A 18 13.88 -6.76 3.05
CA ASN A 18 14.74 -5.60 3.17
C ASN A 18 16.16 -6.07 3.45
N GLN A 19 17.11 -5.62 2.64
CA GLN A 19 18.53 -5.88 2.86
C GLN A 19 19.18 -4.71 3.60
N ARG A 20 19.99 -5.00 4.62
CA ARG A 20 20.71 -4.00 5.41
C ARG A 20 22.21 -4.20 5.26
N ILE A 21 22.92 -3.12 5.00
CA ILE A 21 24.39 -3.13 4.93
C ILE A 21 24.94 -3.41 6.33
N ILE A 22 25.90 -4.33 6.43
CA ILE A 22 26.61 -4.64 7.68
C ILE A 22 28.05 -4.12 7.69
N VAL A 23 28.64 -3.89 6.52
CA VAL A 23 30.00 -3.35 6.38
C VAL A 23 30.02 -1.82 6.45
N ASN A 24 31.12 -1.27 6.94
CA ASN A 24 31.40 0.15 6.94
C ASN A 24 32.38 0.53 5.82
N GLN A 25 32.43 1.82 5.53
CA GLN A 25 33.36 2.34 4.54
C GLN A 25 34.80 2.18 5.06
N GLY A 26 35.63 1.46 4.29
CA GLY A 26 37.04 1.22 4.62
C GLY A 26 37.32 -0.13 5.27
N ASP A 27 36.31 -0.95 5.51
CA ASP A 27 36.50 -2.32 6.00
C ASP A 27 37.24 -3.18 4.96
N GLU A 28 38.21 -3.98 5.43
CA GLU A 28 38.89 -4.97 4.59
C GLU A 28 38.02 -6.22 4.46
N ILE A 29 37.68 -6.60 3.22
CA ILE A 29 36.80 -7.73 2.92
C ILE A 29 37.53 -8.80 2.11
N ALA A 30 37.20 -10.06 2.38
CA ALA A 30 37.67 -11.22 1.62
C ALA A 30 36.58 -11.73 0.66
N VAL A 31 37.00 -12.57 -0.30
CA VAL A 31 36.07 -13.23 -1.22
C VAL A 31 35.19 -14.21 -0.42
N GLY A 32 33.88 -14.00 -0.46
CA GLY A 32 32.90 -14.80 0.26
C GLY A 32 32.32 -14.13 1.51
N ASP A 33 32.85 -12.96 1.89
CA ASP A 33 32.31 -12.20 3.01
C ASP A 33 30.93 -11.63 2.69
N ILE A 34 30.11 -11.57 3.74
CA ILE A 34 28.73 -11.08 3.66
C ILE A 34 28.76 -9.57 3.81
N LEU A 35 28.23 -8.86 2.81
CA LEU A 35 28.24 -7.39 2.79
C LEU A 35 26.92 -6.79 3.29
N ALA A 36 25.83 -7.55 3.20
CA ALA A 36 24.51 -7.14 3.63
C ALA A 36 23.68 -8.33 4.13
N ASP A 37 22.93 -8.11 5.21
CA ASP A 37 21.96 -9.05 5.74
C ASP A 37 20.63 -8.93 5.01
N GLY A 38 19.94 -10.07 4.85
CA GLY A 38 18.58 -10.14 4.36
C GLY A 38 17.52 -10.10 5.47
N PRO A 39 16.25 -10.36 5.14
CA PRO A 39 15.22 -10.54 6.16
C PRO A 39 15.56 -11.74 7.05
N SER A 40 15.37 -11.60 8.37
CA SER A 40 15.62 -12.66 9.36
C SER A 40 17.05 -13.23 9.33
N THR A 41 18.04 -12.37 9.06
CA THR A 41 19.48 -12.68 9.14
C THR A 41 20.15 -11.62 10.02
N ASP A 42 21.11 -12.02 10.84
CA ASP A 42 21.93 -11.12 11.67
C ASP A 42 23.40 -11.53 11.54
N LEU A 43 24.24 -10.64 10.99
CA LEU A 43 25.67 -10.87 10.74
C LEU A 43 25.95 -12.16 9.96
N GLY A 44 25.11 -12.45 8.96
CA GLY A 44 25.22 -13.65 8.14
C GLY A 44 24.65 -14.94 8.75
N GLU A 45 24.16 -14.90 9.99
CA GLU A 45 23.49 -16.03 10.64
C GLU A 45 21.97 -15.93 10.55
N LEU A 46 21.30 -17.08 10.44
CA LEU A 46 19.84 -17.12 10.36
C LEU A 46 19.21 -16.76 11.71
N ALA A 47 18.46 -15.66 11.75
CA ALA A 47 17.77 -15.12 12.92
C ALA A 47 16.26 -15.02 12.68
N LEU A 48 15.55 -16.16 12.76
CA LEU A 48 14.10 -16.24 12.50
C LEU A 48 13.24 -15.53 13.57
N GLY A 49 13.80 -15.28 14.75
CA GLY A 49 13.07 -14.71 15.88
C GLY A 49 14.02 -14.09 16.89
N GLN A 50 13.55 -13.88 18.10
CA GLN A 50 14.33 -13.22 19.15
C GLN A 50 14.38 -14.03 20.43
N ASN A 51 15.54 -14.00 21.09
CA ASN A 51 15.74 -14.63 22.40
C ASN A 51 15.04 -13.82 23.50
N ILE A 52 14.20 -14.47 24.30
CA ILE A 52 13.47 -13.83 25.41
C ILE A 52 13.84 -14.48 26.74
N ARG A 53 13.87 -13.66 27.80
CA ARG A 53 13.99 -14.16 29.17
C ARG A 53 12.67 -14.77 29.62
N ILE A 54 12.66 -16.09 29.80
CA ILE A 54 11.48 -16.87 30.19
C ILE A 54 11.58 -17.26 31.66
N ALA A 55 10.47 -17.24 32.37
CA ALA A 55 10.33 -17.78 33.72
C ALA A 55 9.27 -18.88 33.72
N PHE A 56 9.65 -20.08 34.17
CA PHE A 56 8.73 -21.20 34.33
C PHE A 56 8.09 -21.15 35.71
N MET A 57 6.88 -20.59 35.78
CA MET A 57 6.07 -20.55 37.01
C MET A 57 4.59 -20.42 36.65
N PRO A 58 3.67 -20.96 37.46
CA PRO A 58 2.26 -20.63 37.32
C PRO A 58 2.02 -19.16 37.68
N TRP A 59 1.21 -18.45 36.90
CA TRP A 59 0.92 -17.03 37.14
C TRP A 59 -0.58 -16.76 37.07
N ASN A 60 -1.26 -16.85 38.22
CA ASN A 60 -2.68 -16.53 38.39
C ASN A 60 -3.63 -17.13 37.33
N GLY A 61 -3.27 -18.28 36.73
CA GLY A 61 -4.03 -18.92 35.66
C GLY A 61 -3.91 -18.27 34.28
N TYR A 62 -3.15 -17.18 34.11
CA TYR A 62 -2.95 -16.54 32.80
C TYR A 62 -2.11 -17.38 31.83
N ASN A 63 -1.33 -18.31 32.34
CA ASN A 63 -0.58 -19.30 31.56
C ASN A 63 -1.18 -20.71 31.69
N PHE A 64 -2.52 -20.80 31.78
CA PHE A 64 -3.21 -22.07 31.76
C PHE A 64 -3.16 -22.72 30.36
N GLU A 65 -3.04 -24.05 30.33
CA GLU A 65 -2.78 -24.85 29.12
C GLU A 65 -1.55 -24.31 28.36
N ASP A 66 -1.74 -23.86 27.12
CA ASP A 66 -0.68 -23.37 26.23
C ASP A 66 -0.67 -21.84 26.12
N SER A 67 -1.35 -21.14 27.04
CA SER A 67 -1.41 -19.68 27.04
C SER A 67 -0.06 -19.08 27.43
N ILE A 68 0.40 -18.07 26.67
CA ILE A 68 1.66 -17.37 26.92
C ILE A 68 1.35 -15.99 27.51
N LEU A 69 1.93 -15.71 28.67
CA LEU A 69 1.89 -14.38 29.28
C LEU A 69 3.11 -13.57 28.83
N LEU A 70 2.88 -12.43 28.20
CA LEU A 70 3.93 -11.52 27.74
C LEU A 70 4.06 -10.30 28.66
N SER A 71 5.29 -9.86 28.87
CA SER A 71 5.56 -8.59 29.54
C SER A 71 5.28 -7.42 28.58
N GLU A 72 4.65 -6.35 29.08
CA GLU A 72 4.47 -5.09 28.33
C GLU A 72 5.80 -4.53 27.80
N LYS A 73 6.92 -4.84 28.47
CA LYS A 73 8.26 -4.46 28.02
C LYS A 73 8.58 -4.96 26.61
N VAL A 74 8.10 -6.15 26.23
CA VAL A 74 8.31 -6.72 24.89
C VAL A 74 7.64 -5.87 23.81
N VAL A 75 6.46 -5.31 24.12
CA VAL A 75 5.71 -4.42 23.21
C VAL A 75 6.39 -3.05 23.13
N LYS A 76 6.83 -2.48 24.28
CA LYS A 76 7.53 -1.19 24.32
C LYS A 76 8.87 -1.18 23.58
N GLU A 77 9.51 -2.34 23.47
CA GLU A 77 10.77 -2.52 22.76
C GLU A 77 10.58 -2.95 21.28
N ASP A 78 9.34 -2.97 20.76
CA ASP A 78 9.01 -3.34 19.38
C ASP A 78 9.62 -4.67 18.90
N ARG A 79 9.83 -5.61 19.83
CA ARG A 79 10.64 -6.82 19.62
C ARG A 79 10.04 -7.78 18.60
N PHE A 80 8.71 -7.83 18.56
CA PHE A 80 7.95 -8.68 17.64
C PHE A 80 7.11 -7.88 16.65
N THR A 81 7.47 -6.61 16.44
CA THR A 81 6.83 -5.77 15.44
C THR A 81 7.29 -6.21 14.05
N THR A 82 6.33 -6.53 13.18
CA THR A 82 6.60 -7.00 11.81
C THR A 82 6.13 -5.97 10.78
N ILE A 83 6.86 -5.88 9.67
CA ILE A 83 6.48 -5.04 8.53
C ILE A 83 5.77 -5.92 7.50
N HIS A 84 4.51 -5.57 7.21
CA HIS A 84 3.71 -6.19 6.17
C HIS A 84 3.51 -5.22 5.02
N ILE A 85 3.73 -5.69 3.80
CA ILE A 85 3.53 -4.92 2.58
C ILE A 85 2.40 -5.60 1.81
N GLN A 86 1.35 -4.84 1.52
CA GLN A 86 0.21 -5.32 0.75
C GLN A 86 0.13 -4.55 -0.56
N GLU A 87 -0.17 -5.27 -1.65
CA GLU A 87 -0.46 -4.64 -2.94
C GLU A 87 -1.96 -4.65 -3.14
N LEU A 88 -2.51 -3.49 -3.46
CA LEU A 88 -3.92 -3.31 -3.78
C LEU A 88 -4.01 -2.81 -5.21
N THR A 89 -4.79 -3.50 -6.04
CA THR A 89 -4.88 -3.21 -7.47
C THR A 89 -6.26 -2.69 -7.82
N CYS A 90 -6.32 -1.54 -8.48
CA CYS A 90 -7.54 -1.03 -9.11
C CYS A 90 -7.44 -1.22 -10.63
N VAL A 91 -8.52 -1.68 -11.25
CA VAL A 91 -8.60 -1.82 -12.71
C VAL A 91 -9.83 -1.06 -13.20
N ALA A 92 -9.60 -0.14 -14.12
CA ALA A 92 -10.63 0.52 -14.91
C ALA A 92 -10.88 -0.30 -16.19
N ARG A 93 -12.14 -0.62 -16.48
CA ARG A 93 -12.53 -1.45 -17.62
C ARG A 93 -13.54 -0.74 -18.52
N ASP A 94 -13.52 -1.09 -19.80
CA ASP A 94 -14.59 -0.73 -20.72
C ASP A 94 -15.82 -1.59 -20.44
N THR A 95 -16.93 -0.95 -20.04
CA THR A 95 -18.21 -1.62 -19.87
C THR A 95 -19.13 -1.33 -21.05
N LYS A 96 -20.25 -2.06 -21.16
CA LYS A 96 -21.24 -1.82 -22.22
C LYS A 96 -21.91 -0.44 -22.12
N LEU A 97 -21.95 0.14 -20.92
CA LEU A 97 -22.61 1.42 -20.64
C LEU A 97 -21.65 2.61 -20.80
N GLY A 98 -20.35 2.34 -20.88
CA GLY A 98 -19.29 3.33 -21.03
C GLY A 98 -17.99 2.84 -20.39
N THR A 99 -16.94 3.62 -20.59
CA THR A 99 -15.62 3.35 -20.01
C THR A 99 -15.59 3.78 -18.54
N GLU A 100 -15.04 2.94 -17.67
CA GLU A 100 -14.73 3.34 -16.30
C GLU A 100 -13.54 4.32 -16.31
N GLU A 101 -13.64 5.37 -15.52
CA GLU A 101 -12.62 6.41 -15.45
C GLU A 101 -11.99 6.44 -14.04
N ILE A 102 -10.69 6.72 -14.01
CA ILE A 102 -9.97 7.01 -12.77
C ILE A 102 -9.97 8.52 -12.63
N THR A 103 -10.60 9.03 -11.57
CA THR A 103 -10.78 10.47 -11.37
C THR A 103 -10.97 10.79 -9.88
N ALA A 104 -10.57 12.00 -9.49
CA ALA A 104 -10.85 12.55 -8.17
C ALA A 104 -12.30 13.05 -8.02
N ASP A 105 -13.05 13.18 -9.13
CA ASP A 105 -14.46 13.60 -9.11
C ASP A 105 -15.38 12.43 -8.78
N ILE A 106 -15.49 12.10 -7.49
CA ILE A 106 -16.26 10.96 -6.99
C ILE A 106 -17.58 11.44 -6.38
N PRO A 107 -18.74 10.94 -6.84
CA PRO A 107 -20.04 11.37 -6.31
C PRO A 107 -20.24 10.93 -4.86
N ASN A 108 -20.92 11.76 -4.06
CA ASN A 108 -21.29 11.48 -2.67
C ASN A 108 -20.11 11.28 -1.71
N VAL A 109 -18.91 11.75 -2.07
CA VAL A 109 -17.72 11.72 -1.20
C VAL A 109 -17.41 13.15 -0.74
N GLY A 110 -17.13 13.33 0.56
CA GLY A 110 -16.78 14.64 1.12
C GLY A 110 -15.34 15.05 0.80
N GLU A 111 -15.07 16.36 0.77
CA GLU A 111 -13.74 16.92 0.45
C GLU A 111 -12.60 16.36 1.33
N ALA A 112 -12.90 16.02 2.59
CA ALA A 112 -11.91 15.44 3.50
C ALA A 112 -11.33 14.12 2.97
N ALA A 113 -12.16 13.26 2.38
CA ALA A 113 -11.72 11.99 1.81
C ALA A 113 -11.01 12.17 0.45
N LEU A 114 -11.30 13.27 -0.26
CA LEU A 114 -10.61 13.64 -1.50
C LEU A 114 -9.25 14.29 -1.25
N SER A 115 -9.01 14.82 -0.04
CA SER A 115 -7.76 15.52 0.29
C SER A 115 -6.50 14.65 0.19
N SER A 116 -6.66 13.33 0.34
CA SER A 116 -5.57 12.36 0.21
C SER A 116 -5.26 11.97 -1.24
N LEU A 117 -6.11 12.36 -2.19
CA LEU A 117 -5.97 12.04 -3.61
C LEU A 117 -5.31 13.20 -4.37
N ASP A 118 -4.56 12.85 -5.40
CA ASP A 118 -4.05 13.80 -6.38
C ASP A 118 -5.12 14.19 -7.42
N GLU A 119 -4.77 15.12 -8.32
CA GLU A 119 -5.66 15.59 -9.39
C GLU A 119 -6.12 14.45 -10.32
N ALA A 120 -5.38 13.34 -10.40
CA ALA A 120 -5.74 12.17 -11.18
C ALA A 120 -6.63 11.18 -10.40
N GLY A 121 -6.91 11.43 -9.12
CA GLY A 121 -7.68 10.54 -8.26
C GLY A 121 -6.87 9.40 -7.66
N ILE A 122 -5.55 9.56 -7.52
CA ILE A 122 -4.64 8.55 -6.94
C ILE A 122 -4.02 9.08 -5.66
N VAL A 123 -3.90 8.24 -4.63
CA VAL A 123 -3.29 8.61 -3.35
C VAL A 123 -1.81 9.00 -3.47
N TYR A 124 -1.38 9.97 -2.66
CA TYR A 124 0.02 10.37 -2.58
C TYR A 124 0.91 9.30 -1.92
N ILE A 125 2.13 9.16 -2.43
CA ILE A 125 3.17 8.34 -1.79
C ILE A 125 3.57 9.04 -0.47
N GLY A 126 3.59 8.27 0.62
CA GLY A 126 3.85 8.75 1.97
C GLY A 126 2.59 9.15 2.76
N ALA A 127 1.40 9.08 2.16
CA ALA A 127 0.16 9.29 2.90
C ALA A 127 -0.10 8.15 3.89
N GLU A 128 -0.44 8.51 5.12
CA GLU A 128 -1.02 7.58 6.10
C GLU A 128 -2.50 7.41 5.78
N VAL A 129 -2.94 6.16 5.71
CA VAL A 129 -4.30 5.80 5.34
C VAL A 129 -4.90 4.86 6.37
N ASP A 130 -6.17 5.11 6.66
CA ASP A 130 -6.98 4.31 7.58
C ASP A 130 -8.05 3.51 6.82
N ALA A 131 -8.68 2.60 7.56
CA ALA A 131 -9.77 1.78 7.07
C ALA A 131 -10.88 2.61 6.42
N GLY A 132 -11.17 2.35 5.14
CA GLY A 132 -12.24 3.02 4.38
C GLY A 132 -11.80 4.23 3.55
N ASP A 133 -10.56 4.69 3.72
CA ASP A 133 -9.98 5.75 2.89
C ASP A 133 -9.85 5.31 1.44
N ILE A 134 -9.93 6.28 0.53
CA ILE A 134 -9.88 6.05 -0.91
C ILE A 134 -8.41 6.06 -1.35
N LEU A 135 -7.97 4.97 -1.97
CA LEU A 135 -6.62 4.85 -2.55
C LEU A 135 -6.62 5.26 -4.02
N VAL A 136 -7.64 4.84 -4.76
CA VAL A 136 -7.81 5.16 -6.18
C VAL A 136 -9.28 5.46 -6.43
N GLY A 137 -9.57 6.70 -6.80
CA GLY A 137 -10.88 7.16 -7.24
C GLY A 137 -11.25 6.50 -8.56
N LYS A 138 -12.37 5.77 -8.58
CA LYS A 138 -12.88 5.13 -9.78
C LYS A 138 -14.38 5.36 -9.90
N VAL A 139 -14.79 5.80 -11.08
CA VAL A 139 -16.19 6.02 -11.41
C VAL A 139 -16.60 5.09 -12.55
N THR A 140 -17.76 4.46 -12.39
CA THR A 140 -18.37 3.61 -13.42
C THR A 140 -19.63 4.30 -13.93
N PRO A 141 -19.80 4.48 -15.26
CA PRO A 141 -21.04 5.00 -15.82
C PRO A 141 -22.20 4.07 -15.48
N LYS A 142 -23.27 4.63 -14.93
CA LYS A 142 -24.47 3.91 -14.52
C LYS A 142 -25.52 4.07 -15.63
N GLY A 143 -26.21 2.97 -15.94
CA GLY A 143 -27.37 3.03 -16.82
C GLY A 143 -28.51 3.81 -16.17
N GLU A 144 -29.39 4.38 -16.99
CA GLU A 144 -30.54 5.14 -16.53
C GLU A 144 -31.46 4.25 -15.67
N THR A 145 -31.45 4.47 -14.36
CA THR A 145 -32.34 3.75 -13.43
C THR A 145 -33.68 4.49 -13.33
N GLN A 146 -34.79 3.77 -13.58
CA GLN A 146 -36.11 4.30 -13.26
C GLN A 146 -36.24 4.46 -11.74
N LEU A 147 -36.15 5.71 -11.27
CA LEU A 147 -36.36 6.07 -9.87
C LEU A 147 -37.81 5.84 -9.48
N THR A 148 -38.04 5.40 -8.24
CA THR A 148 -39.40 5.25 -7.71
C THR A 148 -40.06 6.63 -7.52
N PRO A 149 -41.41 6.72 -7.44
CA PRO A 149 -42.08 8.00 -7.20
C PRO A 149 -41.55 8.74 -5.96
N GLU A 150 -41.16 8.02 -4.91
CA GLU A 150 -40.59 8.56 -3.68
C GLU A 150 -39.21 9.19 -3.92
N GLU A 151 -38.31 8.50 -4.63
CA GLU A 151 -36.98 9.03 -4.99
C GLU A 151 -37.09 10.22 -5.94
N LYS A 152 -38.05 10.20 -6.88
CA LYS A 152 -38.35 11.35 -7.76
C LYS A 152 -38.81 12.57 -6.97
N LEU A 153 -39.68 12.38 -5.98
CA LEU A 153 -40.13 13.46 -5.11
C LEU A 153 -38.97 14.04 -4.29
N LEU A 154 -38.15 13.16 -3.70
CA LEU A 154 -37.01 13.57 -2.89
C LEU A 154 -35.98 14.35 -3.73
N ARG A 155 -35.71 13.89 -4.95
CA ARG A 155 -34.85 14.59 -5.92
C ARG A 155 -35.43 15.95 -6.34
N ALA A 156 -36.74 16.07 -6.48
CA ALA A 156 -37.40 17.34 -6.81
C ALA A 156 -37.33 18.35 -5.65
N ILE A 157 -37.33 17.88 -4.39
CA ILE A 157 -37.25 18.72 -3.20
C ILE A 157 -35.80 19.20 -2.96
N PHE A 158 -34.82 18.30 -3.04
CA PHE A 158 -33.41 18.63 -2.75
C PHE A 158 -32.64 19.13 -3.96
N GLY A 159 -33.19 19.00 -5.17
CA GLY A 159 -32.52 19.45 -6.40
C GLY A 159 -31.22 18.70 -6.70
N GLU A 160 -30.97 17.56 -6.04
CA GLU A 160 -29.77 16.75 -6.29
C GLU A 160 -29.77 16.28 -7.75
N LYS A 161 -28.72 16.65 -8.48
CA LYS A 161 -28.44 16.04 -9.77
C LYS A 161 -28.11 14.58 -9.48
N ALA A 162 -28.87 13.65 -10.06
CA ALA A 162 -28.42 12.27 -10.06
C ALA A 162 -27.08 12.26 -10.79
N ALA A 163 -26.04 11.83 -10.09
CA ALA A 163 -24.79 11.51 -10.74
C ALA A 163 -25.07 10.30 -11.64
N ASP A 164 -24.87 10.46 -12.95
CA ASP A 164 -24.95 9.37 -13.93
C ASP A 164 -23.79 8.37 -13.77
N VAL A 165 -22.92 8.61 -12.77
CA VAL A 165 -21.77 7.79 -12.42
C VAL A 165 -21.93 7.21 -11.01
N LYS A 166 -21.41 6.01 -10.81
CA LYS A 166 -21.35 5.31 -9.52
C LYS A 166 -19.91 5.25 -9.03
N ASP A 167 -19.71 5.51 -7.74
CA ASP A 167 -18.44 5.23 -7.05
C ASP A 167 -18.15 3.72 -7.04
N THR A 168 -17.04 3.33 -7.67
CA THR A 168 -16.44 1.98 -7.65
C THR A 168 -14.96 2.04 -7.26
N SER A 169 -14.59 3.08 -6.50
CA SER A 169 -13.23 3.37 -6.06
C SER A 169 -12.63 2.25 -5.21
N LEU A 170 -11.30 2.13 -5.29
CA LEU A 170 -10.53 1.26 -4.43
C LEU A 170 -10.36 1.93 -3.06
N ARG A 171 -10.78 1.22 -2.01
CA ARG A 171 -10.66 1.67 -0.62
C ARG A 171 -9.78 0.74 0.19
N VAL A 172 -9.18 1.28 1.25
CA VAL A 172 -8.40 0.50 2.21
C VAL A 172 -9.30 -0.55 2.89
N PRO A 173 -8.87 -1.82 2.99
CA PRO A 173 -9.60 -2.84 3.73
C PRO A 173 -9.89 -2.42 5.18
N THR A 174 -11.06 -2.78 5.69
CA THR A 174 -11.56 -2.31 7.00
C THR A 174 -10.71 -2.69 8.21
N SER A 175 -9.80 -3.64 8.06
CA SER A 175 -8.91 -4.14 9.12
C SER A 175 -7.47 -3.65 8.99
N SER A 176 -7.18 -2.81 8.00
CA SER A 176 -5.81 -2.41 7.65
C SER A 176 -5.63 -0.91 7.80
N LYS A 177 -4.47 -0.52 8.31
CA LYS A 177 -3.97 0.85 8.35
C LYS A 177 -2.49 0.83 7.99
N GLY A 178 -1.99 1.89 7.40
CA GLY A 178 -0.59 1.95 7.03
C GLY A 178 -0.24 3.16 6.20
N THR A 179 0.96 3.12 5.64
CA THR A 179 1.49 4.20 4.82
C THR A 179 1.65 3.71 3.38
N VAL A 180 1.24 4.53 2.41
CA VAL A 180 1.44 4.24 1.00
C VAL A 180 2.92 4.39 0.66
N ILE A 181 3.59 3.31 0.27
CA ILE A 181 5.03 3.32 -0.04
C ILE A 181 5.34 3.50 -1.53
N ASP A 182 4.49 2.98 -2.41
CA ASP A 182 4.69 2.99 -3.86
C ASP A 182 3.34 2.97 -4.59
N VAL A 183 3.32 3.57 -5.78
CA VAL A 183 2.16 3.62 -6.67
C VAL A 183 2.64 3.39 -8.09
N GLN A 184 2.07 2.37 -8.74
CA GLN A 184 2.37 2.04 -10.12
C GLN A 184 1.13 2.22 -10.99
N VAL A 185 1.29 2.90 -12.12
CA VAL A 185 0.21 3.17 -13.06
C VAL A 185 0.54 2.52 -14.40
N PHE A 186 -0.31 1.59 -14.82
CA PHE A 186 -0.20 0.94 -16.12
C PHE A 186 -1.28 1.49 -17.05
N THR A 187 -0.86 2.09 -18.16
CA THR A 187 -1.78 2.62 -19.19
C THR A 187 -1.73 1.69 -20.41
N ARG A 188 -2.89 1.44 -21.03
CA ARG A 188 -2.95 0.69 -22.29
C ARG A 188 -2.42 1.56 -23.43
N ASP A 189 -1.67 0.95 -24.36
CA ASP A 189 -1.25 1.64 -25.57
C ASP A 189 -2.46 2.21 -26.34
N GLY A 190 -2.42 3.51 -26.59
CA GLY A 190 -3.47 4.26 -27.30
C GLY A 190 -4.44 5.06 -26.42
N VAL A 191 -4.34 4.99 -25.09
CA VAL A 191 -5.09 5.88 -24.18
C VAL A 191 -4.26 7.13 -23.87
N GLU A 192 -4.90 8.30 -23.77
CA GLU A 192 -4.20 9.52 -23.37
C GLU A 192 -3.65 9.34 -21.95
N LYS A 193 -2.32 9.51 -21.81
CA LYS A 193 -1.64 9.37 -20.53
C LYS A 193 -1.86 10.61 -19.67
N ASP A 194 -2.33 10.40 -18.45
CA ASP A 194 -2.46 11.45 -17.43
C ASP A 194 -1.11 12.08 -17.09
N ALA A 195 -1.14 13.29 -16.53
CA ALA A 195 0.07 13.99 -16.09
C ALA A 195 0.91 13.14 -15.12
N ARG A 196 0.24 12.42 -14.21
CA ARG A 196 0.88 11.50 -13.26
C ARG A 196 1.54 10.31 -13.95
N ALA A 197 0.85 9.67 -14.91
CA ALA A 197 1.39 8.54 -15.67
C ALA A 197 2.64 8.95 -16.46
N LYS A 198 2.61 10.12 -17.12
CA LYS A 198 3.77 10.69 -17.83
C LYS A 198 4.95 10.97 -16.89
N ALA A 199 4.69 11.46 -15.68
CA ALA A 199 5.71 11.73 -14.68
C ALA A 199 6.40 10.43 -14.19
N ILE A 200 5.61 9.39 -13.91
CA ILE A 200 6.12 8.09 -13.47
C ILE A 200 6.95 7.44 -14.58
N GLU A 201 6.44 7.40 -15.81
CA GLU A 201 7.17 6.83 -16.95
C GLU A 201 8.49 7.56 -17.22
N LYS A 202 8.50 8.89 -17.12
CA LYS A 202 9.72 9.68 -17.25
C LYS A 202 10.71 9.35 -16.13
N SER A 203 10.25 9.26 -14.88
CA SER A 203 11.09 8.89 -13.74
C SER A 203 11.72 7.50 -13.92
N GLN A 204 10.94 6.53 -14.41
CA GLN A 204 11.43 5.18 -14.70
C GLN A 204 12.43 5.19 -15.86
N LEU A 205 12.14 5.91 -16.94
CA LEU A 205 13.08 6.05 -18.07
C LEU A 205 14.40 6.71 -17.63
N ASP A 206 14.34 7.71 -16.76
CA ASP A 206 15.53 8.39 -16.26
C ASP A 206 16.36 7.49 -15.33
N SER A 207 15.73 6.63 -14.50
CA SER A 207 16.45 5.62 -13.72
C SER A 207 17.12 4.59 -14.63
N TYR A 208 16.40 4.03 -15.61
CA TYR A 208 16.98 3.08 -16.58
C TYR A 208 18.13 3.70 -17.38
N ARG A 209 18.01 4.98 -17.76
CA ARG A 209 19.09 5.69 -18.47
C ARG A 209 20.32 5.91 -17.61
N LYS A 210 20.14 6.11 -16.30
CA LYS A 210 21.27 6.22 -15.37
C LYS A 210 22.01 4.89 -15.29
N ASP A 211 21.26 3.80 -15.12
CA ASP A 211 21.82 2.44 -15.07
C ASP A 211 22.49 2.02 -16.39
N LEU A 212 22.07 2.57 -17.54
CA LEU A 212 22.70 2.30 -18.85
C LEU A 212 23.94 3.16 -19.14
N LYS A 213 24.11 4.29 -18.46
CA LYS A 213 25.22 5.23 -18.68
C LYS A 213 26.41 4.95 -17.75
N GLU A 214 26.17 4.22 -16.67
CA GLU A 214 27.19 3.66 -15.77
C GLU A 214 27.61 2.26 -16.25
#